data_AF-A0A529SUZ1-F1
#
_entry.id   AF-A0A529SUZ1-F1
#
_cell.length_a   1.000
_cell.length_b   1.000
_cell.length_c   1.000
_cell.angle_alpha   90.00
_cell.angle_beta   90.00
_cell.angle_gamma   90.00
#
_symmetry.space_group_name_H-M   'P 1'
#
loop_
_entity.id
_entity.type
_entity.pdbx_description
1 polymer ?
#
loop_
_entity_poly.entity_id
_entity_poly.type
_entity_poly.pdbx_seq_one_letter_code
_entity_poly.pdbx_strand_id
1 'polypeptide(L)'
;MLPRTMSLTEELVARCFRVVEDSGPDPDAAHLDDVDYDAMVRMLESQLPENEPLWLFGYGSLIWKPEIEHVEERVALLRGWHRSFCMKMTRWRGTKESPGLMMALDRGGQCKGVAFRLGDGDRREQLDRLLRREVTLKPTSYHPRLINMTSDAG
;
A
#
# COMPACT_ATOMS: atom_id res chain seq x y z
N MET A 1 9.05 -22.98 20.74
CA MET A 1 9.80 -22.78 19.48
C MET A 1 10.91 -21.79 19.81
N LEU A 2 12.19 -22.09 19.51
CA LEU A 2 13.27 -21.13 19.73
C LEU A 2 13.04 -19.91 18.82
N PRO A 3 13.25 -18.66 19.31
CA PRO A 3 13.11 -17.48 18.47
C PRO A 3 14.09 -17.59 17.30
N ARG A 4 13.60 -17.33 16.07
CA ARG A 4 14.47 -17.32 14.89
C ARG A 4 15.47 -16.18 15.05
N THR A 5 16.75 -16.49 15.01
CA THR A 5 17.81 -15.48 14.92
C THR A 5 17.70 -14.78 13.57
N MET A 6 17.62 -13.44 13.56
CA MET A 6 17.65 -12.67 12.33
C MET A 6 19.02 -12.82 11.64
N SER A 7 19.01 -13.18 10.36
CA SER A 7 20.22 -13.20 9.52
C SER A 7 20.62 -11.82 9.01
N LEU A 8 19.71 -10.84 9.08
CA LEU A 8 19.95 -9.45 8.71
C LEU A 8 20.67 -8.75 9.87
N THR A 9 21.92 -8.36 9.66
CA THR A 9 22.74 -7.62 10.63
C THR A 9 22.78 -6.13 10.28
N GLU A 10 23.16 -5.29 11.25
CA GLU A 10 23.36 -3.86 11.01
C GLU A 10 24.41 -3.58 9.94
N GLU A 11 25.48 -4.38 9.90
CA GLU A 11 26.51 -4.29 8.84
C GLU A 11 25.92 -4.56 7.44
N LEU A 12 25.04 -5.55 7.30
CA LEU A 12 24.36 -5.84 6.04
C LEU A 12 23.40 -4.71 5.65
N VAL A 13 22.72 -4.09 6.61
CA VAL A 13 21.85 -2.92 6.38
C VAL A 13 22.68 -1.72 5.93
N ALA A 14 23.82 -1.46 6.57
CA ALA A 14 24.71 -0.35 6.25
C ALA A 14 25.24 -0.42 4.81
N ARG A 15 25.46 -1.63 4.27
CA ARG A 15 25.87 -1.84 2.86
C ARG A 15 24.81 -1.45 1.84
N CYS A 16 23.54 -1.37 2.24
CA CYS A 16 22.43 -0.99 1.35
C CYS A 16 21.93 0.44 1.60
N PHE A 17 22.41 1.12 2.65
CA PHE A 17 22.01 2.48 2.94
C PHE A 17 22.69 3.46 1.98
N ARG A 18 21.89 4.34 1.39
CA ARG A 18 22.35 5.45 0.56
C ARG A 18 21.50 6.67 0.89
N VAL A 19 22.14 7.79 1.19
CA VAL A 19 21.43 9.07 1.28
C VAL A 19 20.95 9.44 -0.12
N VAL A 20 19.65 9.64 -0.28
CA VAL A 20 19.03 10.15 -1.49
C VAL A 20 18.41 11.48 -1.12
N GLU A 21 18.95 12.57 -1.67
CA GLU A 21 18.37 13.89 -1.49
C GLU A 21 17.00 13.93 -2.17
N ASP A 22 15.99 14.44 -1.47
CA ASP A 22 14.68 14.64 -2.03
C ASP A 22 14.70 15.89 -2.91
N SER A 23 14.66 15.70 -4.23
CA SER A 23 14.60 16.78 -5.22
C SER A 23 13.26 17.54 -5.21
N GLY A 24 12.31 17.14 -4.36
CA GLY A 24 10.95 17.65 -4.35
C GLY A 24 10.06 17.00 -5.41
N PRO A 25 8.78 17.38 -5.47
CA PRO A 25 7.84 16.88 -6.47
C PRO A 25 8.31 17.27 -7.88
N ASP A 26 8.02 16.41 -8.85
CA ASP A 26 8.30 16.70 -10.27
C ASP A 26 7.37 17.84 -10.74
N PRO A 27 7.88 19.00 -11.19
CA PRO A 27 7.05 20.13 -11.56
C PRO A 27 6.12 19.83 -12.74
N ASP A 28 6.47 18.84 -13.57
CA ASP A 28 5.67 18.41 -14.72
C ASP A 28 4.67 17.30 -14.36
N ALA A 29 4.69 16.78 -13.12
CA ALA A 29 3.76 15.74 -12.72
C ALA A 29 2.37 16.32 -12.45
N ALA A 30 1.39 15.77 -13.15
CA ALA A 30 0.00 16.07 -12.84
C ALA A 30 -0.41 15.36 -11.55
N HIS A 31 -1.06 16.10 -10.66
CA HIS A 31 -1.62 15.59 -9.42
C HIS A 31 -3.09 15.23 -9.59
N LEU A 32 -3.55 14.24 -8.82
CA LEU A 32 -4.98 13.96 -8.71
C LEU A 32 -5.68 15.14 -8.02
N ASP A 33 -6.79 15.56 -8.59
CA ASP A 33 -7.68 16.57 -8.04
C ASP A 33 -8.96 15.94 -7.46
N ASP A 34 -9.82 16.76 -6.87
CA ASP A 34 -11.05 16.28 -6.23
C ASP A 34 -11.96 15.52 -7.20
N VAL A 35 -11.99 15.88 -8.49
CA VAL A 35 -12.81 15.20 -9.50
C VAL A 35 -12.27 13.79 -9.76
N ASP A 36 -10.95 13.64 -9.79
CA ASP A 36 -10.31 12.33 -9.95
C ASP A 36 -10.59 11.42 -8.74
N TYR A 37 -10.42 11.92 -7.51
CA TYR A 37 -10.70 11.15 -6.30
C TYR A 37 -12.16 10.71 -6.25
N ASP A 38 -13.08 11.61 -6.55
CA ASP A 38 -14.51 11.33 -6.57
C ASP A 38 -14.87 10.21 -7.57
N ALA A 39 -14.22 10.22 -8.74
CA ALA A 39 -14.39 9.17 -9.76
C ALA A 39 -13.85 7.83 -9.29
N MET A 40 -12.68 7.80 -8.63
CA MET A 40 -12.09 6.59 -8.05
C MET A 40 -12.96 6.02 -6.93
N VAL A 41 -13.51 6.88 -6.06
CA VAL A 41 -14.44 6.47 -4.99
C VAL A 41 -15.69 5.86 -5.59
N ARG A 42 -16.34 6.52 -6.57
CA ARG A 42 -17.52 5.98 -7.25
C ARG A 42 -17.27 4.62 -7.90
N MET A 43 -16.10 4.46 -8.53
CA MET A 43 -15.69 3.18 -9.11
C MET A 43 -15.56 2.09 -8.03
N LEU A 44 -14.95 2.38 -6.88
CA LEU A 44 -14.80 1.41 -5.79
C LEU A 44 -16.13 1.05 -5.13
N GLU A 45 -16.99 2.04 -4.87
CA GLU A 45 -18.34 1.84 -4.33
C GLU A 45 -19.14 0.87 -5.20
N SER A 46 -19.07 1.00 -6.54
CA SER A 46 -19.77 0.10 -7.46
C SER A 46 -19.30 -1.36 -7.47
N GLN A 47 -18.10 -1.63 -6.92
CA GLN A 47 -17.52 -2.98 -6.88
C GLN A 47 -17.62 -3.61 -5.49
N LEU A 48 -17.66 -2.77 -4.45
CA LEU A 48 -17.70 -3.19 -3.06
C LEU A 48 -19.11 -3.65 -2.66
N PRO A 49 -19.25 -4.72 -1.86
CA PRO A 49 -20.55 -5.05 -1.28
C PRO A 49 -21.03 -3.94 -0.34
N GLU A 50 -22.31 -3.54 -0.48
CA GLU A 50 -22.90 -2.43 0.27
C GLU A 50 -22.94 -2.68 1.78
N ASN A 51 -23.23 -3.91 2.18
CA ASN A 51 -23.54 -4.28 3.57
C ASN A 51 -22.44 -5.11 4.25
N GLU A 52 -21.23 -5.11 3.69
CA GLU A 52 -20.09 -5.81 4.28
C GLU A 52 -19.07 -4.83 4.87
N PRO A 53 -18.43 -5.16 6.01
CA PRO A 53 -17.36 -4.34 6.58
C PRO A 53 -16.25 -4.07 5.55
N LEU A 54 -15.72 -2.85 5.54
CA LEU A 54 -14.61 -2.50 4.66
C LEU A 54 -13.30 -3.03 5.24
N TRP A 55 -12.59 -3.85 4.48
CA TRP A 55 -11.28 -4.37 4.85
C TRP A 55 -10.20 -3.83 3.92
N LEU A 56 -9.09 -3.39 4.50
CA LEU A 56 -7.88 -2.97 3.79
C LEU A 56 -6.75 -3.95 4.03
N PHE A 57 -6.11 -4.43 2.96
CA PHE A 57 -4.92 -5.27 3.07
C PHE A 57 -3.63 -4.43 3.01
N GLY A 58 -2.91 -4.36 4.13
CA GLY A 58 -1.57 -3.78 4.20
C GLY A 58 -0.47 -4.81 3.93
N TYR A 59 0.37 -4.53 2.93
CA TYR A 59 1.53 -5.37 2.56
C TYR A 59 2.89 -4.68 2.73
N GLY A 60 2.89 -3.37 3.01
CA GLY A 60 4.09 -2.52 3.06
C GLY A 60 4.06 -1.53 4.23
N SER A 61 4.23 -0.23 3.93
CA SER A 61 4.30 0.86 4.92
C SER A 61 3.09 0.88 5.88
N LEU A 62 1.90 0.56 5.38
CA LEU A 62 0.67 0.45 6.18
C LEU A 62 0.80 -0.47 7.40
N ILE A 63 1.64 -1.51 7.33
CA ILE A 63 1.85 -2.42 8.47
C ILE A 63 2.52 -1.70 9.65
N TRP A 64 3.36 -0.70 9.38
CA TRP A 64 4.15 0.02 10.39
C TRP A 64 3.60 1.40 10.71
N LYS A 65 2.90 2.01 9.75
CA LYS A 65 2.33 3.34 9.84
C LYS A 65 0.96 3.34 9.16
N PRO A 66 -0.06 2.73 9.80
CA PRO A 66 -1.38 2.59 9.18
C PRO A 66 -1.97 3.94 8.79
N GLU A 67 -1.92 4.93 9.70
CA GLU A 67 -2.52 6.26 9.49
C GLU A 67 -3.96 6.20 8.97
N ILE A 68 -4.67 5.13 9.34
CA ILE A 68 -6.04 4.84 8.95
C ILE A 68 -6.77 4.42 10.21
N GLU A 69 -7.93 5.03 10.43
CA GLU A 69 -8.84 4.64 11.51
C GLU A 69 -9.41 3.25 11.23
N HIS A 70 -9.10 2.30 12.09
CA HIS A 70 -9.54 0.92 12.00
C HIS A 70 -9.88 0.40 13.39
N VAL A 71 -10.77 -0.58 13.43
CA VAL A 71 -11.35 -1.15 14.66
C VAL A 71 -10.89 -2.58 14.91
N GLU A 72 -10.18 -3.16 13.94
CA GLU A 72 -9.67 -4.52 14.03
C GLU A 72 -8.46 -4.70 13.10
N GLU A 73 -7.47 -5.48 13.56
CA GLU A 73 -6.34 -5.95 12.76
C GLU A 73 -6.29 -7.47 12.79
N ARG A 74 -6.03 -8.08 11.64
CA ARG A 74 -5.80 -9.53 11.53
C ARG A 74 -4.58 -9.83 10.70
N VAL A 75 -3.85 -10.88 11.07
CA VAL A 75 -2.80 -11.40 10.19
C VAL A 75 -3.47 -12.10 9.02
N ALA A 76 -3.16 -11.66 7.80
CA ALA A 76 -3.81 -12.16 6.60
C ALA A 76 -2.82 -12.71 5.57
N LEU A 77 -3.28 -13.70 4.81
CA LEU A 77 -2.58 -14.29 3.68
C LEU A 77 -3.35 -13.99 2.39
N LEU A 78 -2.70 -13.26 1.50
CA LEU A 78 -3.17 -13.00 0.15
C LEU A 78 -2.52 -13.99 -0.81
N ARG A 79 -3.31 -14.86 -1.44
CA ARG A 79 -2.82 -15.84 -2.43
C ARG A 79 -2.90 -15.27 -3.85
N GLY A 80 -2.01 -15.72 -4.72
CA GLY A 80 -1.91 -15.23 -6.10
C GLY A 80 -1.18 -13.88 -6.22
N TRP A 81 -0.58 -13.40 -5.13
CA TRP A 81 0.22 -12.18 -5.07
C TRP A 81 1.43 -12.38 -4.18
N HIS A 82 2.56 -11.77 -4.51
CA HIS A 82 3.75 -11.77 -3.67
C HIS A 82 4.37 -10.37 -3.66
N ARG A 83 5.21 -10.10 -2.66
CA ARG A 83 5.97 -8.85 -2.62
C ARG A 83 7.20 -8.95 -3.50
N SER A 84 7.37 -7.98 -4.39
CA SER A 84 8.53 -7.88 -5.27
C SER A 84 8.96 -6.42 -5.41
N PHE A 85 10.24 -6.17 -5.64
CA PHE A 85 10.77 -4.85 -5.96
C PHE A 85 10.48 -4.50 -7.42
N CYS A 86 9.19 -4.38 -7.76
CA CYS A 86 8.69 -4.28 -9.13
C CYS A 86 8.21 -2.88 -9.53
N MET A 87 8.20 -1.90 -8.60
CA MET A 87 7.81 -0.53 -8.91
C MET A 87 9.02 0.39 -8.98
N LYS A 88 9.23 1.02 -10.14
CA LYS A 88 10.28 2.03 -10.35
C LYS A 88 9.89 3.33 -9.64
N MET A 89 10.80 3.89 -8.87
CA MET A 89 10.63 5.20 -8.21
C MET A 89 11.76 6.15 -8.60
N THR A 90 11.40 7.38 -8.95
CA THR A 90 12.34 8.45 -9.29
C THR A 90 12.42 9.54 -8.22
N ARG A 91 11.79 9.31 -7.06
CA ARG A 91 11.81 10.17 -5.87
C ARG A 91 11.84 9.31 -4.60
N TRP A 92 12.25 9.89 -3.47
CA TRP A 92 12.39 9.27 -2.15
C TRP A 92 13.53 8.25 -2.04
N ARG A 93 13.40 7.12 -2.73
CA ARG A 93 14.37 6.02 -2.70
C ARG A 93 15.22 5.93 -3.96
N GLY A 94 15.13 6.94 -4.83
CA GLY A 94 15.93 7.10 -6.03
C GLY A 94 15.75 8.50 -6.63
N THR A 95 16.43 8.74 -7.74
CA THR A 95 16.36 9.98 -8.54
C THR A 95 15.93 9.66 -9.98
N LYS A 96 15.78 10.68 -10.84
CA LYS A 96 15.52 10.46 -12.27
C LYS A 96 16.70 9.74 -12.95
N GLU A 97 17.93 10.07 -12.57
CA GLU A 97 19.19 9.54 -13.12
C GLU A 97 19.53 8.15 -12.53
N SER A 98 19.19 7.93 -11.25
CA SER A 98 19.38 6.65 -10.56
C SER A 98 18.07 6.22 -9.88
N PRO A 99 17.11 5.68 -10.65
CA PRO A 99 15.82 5.26 -10.13
C PRO A 99 15.97 4.15 -9.08
N GLY A 100 15.17 4.26 -8.02
CA GLY A 100 15.03 3.23 -7.01
C GLY A 100 14.00 2.18 -7.42
N LEU A 101 14.01 1.07 -6.70
CA LEU A 101 12.93 0.09 -6.73
C LEU A 101 12.20 0.09 -5.41
N MET A 102 10.88 -0.01 -5.50
CA MET A 102 9.98 -0.08 -4.37
C MET A 102 9.23 -1.40 -4.39
N MET A 103 9.04 -1.94 -3.19
CA MET A 103 8.38 -3.20 -2.97
C MET A 103 6.85 -3.03 -3.09
N ALA A 104 6.28 -3.56 -4.15
CA ALA A 104 4.84 -3.60 -4.38
C ALA A 104 4.35 -5.05 -4.48
N LEU A 105 3.05 -5.23 -4.74
CA LEU A 105 2.48 -6.54 -5.06
C LEU A 105 2.67 -6.85 -6.54
N ASP A 106 3.19 -8.03 -6.84
CA ASP A 106 3.20 -8.63 -8.18
C ASP A 106 2.42 -9.94 -8.17
N ARG A 107 1.96 -10.37 -9.35
CA ARG A 107 1.13 -11.55 -9.53
C ARG A 107 1.91 -12.84 -9.22
N GLY A 108 1.18 -13.85 -8.73
CA GLY A 108 1.70 -15.16 -8.35
C GLY A 108 2.15 -15.26 -6.90
N GLY A 109 2.31 -16.49 -6.40
CA GLY A 109 2.81 -16.75 -5.05
C GLY A 109 1.80 -16.43 -3.93
N GLN A 110 2.32 -15.98 -2.80
CA GLN A 110 1.52 -15.57 -1.64
C GLN A 110 2.21 -14.44 -0.85
N CYS A 111 1.40 -13.57 -0.23
CA CYS A 111 1.85 -12.44 0.55
C CYS A 111 1.20 -12.49 1.93
N LYS A 112 2.01 -12.55 2.99
CA LYS A 112 1.57 -12.35 4.36
C LYS A 112 1.57 -10.85 4.68
N GLY A 113 0.46 -10.33 5.17
CA GLY A 113 0.26 -8.93 5.53
C GLY A 113 -0.69 -8.79 6.71
N VAL A 114 -1.27 -7.61 6.84
CA VAL A 114 -2.27 -7.28 7.86
C VAL A 114 -3.56 -6.85 7.16
N ALA A 115 -4.70 -7.39 7.59
CA ALA A 115 -6.02 -6.94 7.20
C ALA A 115 -6.55 -6.00 8.28
N PHE A 116 -6.89 -4.78 7.89
CA PHE A 116 -7.47 -3.76 8.75
C PHE A 116 -8.97 -3.67 8.49
N ARG A 117 -9.81 -3.91 9.50
CA ARG A 117 -11.25 -3.61 9.40
C ARG A 117 -11.45 -2.15 9.70
N LEU A 118 -11.97 -1.39 8.74
CA LEU A 118 -12.30 0.01 8.96
C LEU A 118 -13.56 0.10 9.82
N GLY A 119 -13.74 1.24 10.50
CA GLY A 119 -14.92 1.47 11.33
C GLY A 119 -16.22 1.52 10.51
N ASP A 120 -17.36 1.36 11.15
CA ASP A 120 -18.68 1.35 10.50
C ASP A 120 -19.23 2.77 10.21
N GLY A 121 -18.33 3.75 10.06
CA GLY A 121 -18.66 5.15 9.80
C GLY A 121 -18.98 5.43 8.32
N ASP A 122 -18.74 6.68 7.88
CA ASP A 122 -18.93 7.03 6.48
C ASP A 122 -17.89 6.32 5.59
N ARG A 123 -18.35 5.27 4.92
CA ARG A 123 -17.53 4.45 4.01
C ARG A 123 -16.96 5.27 2.85
N ARG A 124 -17.73 6.23 2.33
CA ARG A 124 -17.28 7.09 1.22
C ARG A 124 -16.12 7.95 1.69
N GLU A 125 -16.26 8.58 2.85
CA GLU A 125 -15.22 9.40 3.45
C GLU A 125 -13.95 8.58 3.75
N GLN A 126 -14.12 7.35 4.28
CA GLN A 126 -12.99 6.45 4.53
C GLN A 126 -12.23 6.09 3.25
N LEU A 127 -12.93 5.80 2.15
CA LEU A 127 -12.33 5.51 0.85
C LEU A 127 -11.61 6.74 0.28
N ASP A 128 -12.22 7.92 0.36
CA ASP A 128 -11.61 9.17 -0.11
C ASP A 128 -10.31 9.48 0.65
N ARG A 129 -10.33 9.42 1.98
CA ARG A 129 -9.13 9.61 2.82
C ARG A 129 -8.01 8.62 2.47
N LEU A 130 -8.36 7.35 2.27
CA LEU A 130 -7.40 6.31 1.89
C LEU A 130 -6.76 6.62 0.52
N LEU A 131 -7.58 6.99 -0.47
CA LEU A 131 -7.11 7.29 -1.82
C LEU A 131 -6.19 8.51 -1.83
N ARG A 132 -6.55 9.59 -1.13
CA ARG A 132 -5.70 10.80 -1.01
C ARG A 132 -4.36 10.53 -0.35
N ARG A 133 -4.30 9.55 0.55
CA ARG A 133 -3.05 9.13 1.19
C ARG A 133 -2.16 8.29 0.28
N GLU A 134 -2.75 7.38 -0.49
CA GLU A 134 -2.00 6.37 -1.25
C GLU A 134 -1.76 6.74 -2.73
N VAL A 135 -2.58 7.62 -3.29
CA VAL A 135 -2.60 7.90 -4.72
C VAL A 135 -2.60 9.41 -4.94
N THR A 136 -1.49 9.97 -5.43
CA THR A 136 -1.36 11.43 -5.56
C THR A 136 -1.10 11.93 -6.98
N LEU A 137 -0.72 11.04 -7.92
CA LEU A 137 -0.27 11.40 -9.27
C LEU A 137 -1.22 10.84 -10.34
N LYS A 138 -1.38 11.56 -11.45
CA LYS A 138 -2.05 11.10 -12.68
C LYS A 138 -1.08 11.14 -13.88
N PRO A 139 -0.90 10.03 -14.63
CA PRO A 139 -1.50 8.71 -14.41
C PRO A 139 -0.97 8.01 -13.15
N THR A 140 -1.86 7.33 -12.44
CA THR A 140 -1.51 6.60 -11.22
C THR A 140 -0.87 5.25 -11.54
N SER A 141 0.14 4.86 -10.75
CA SER A 141 0.68 3.49 -10.72
C SER A 141 -0.01 2.59 -9.70
N TYR A 142 -0.85 3.17 -8.85
CA TYR A 142 -1.62 2.49 -7.82
C TYR A 142 -3.07 2.33 -8.27
N HIS A 143 -3.45 1.08 -8.51
CA HIS A 143 -4.82 0.71 -8.85
C HIS A 143 -5.43 -0.10 -7.72
N PRO A 144 -6.41 0.46 -6.99
CA PRO A 144 -7.17 -0.29 -6.01
C PRO A 144 -7.78 -1.55 -6.64
N ARG A 145 -7.80 -2.65 -5.89
CA ARG A 145 -8.38 -3.93 -6.33
C ARG A 145 -9.12 -4.58 -5.18
N LEU A 146 -10.30 -5.14 -5.48
CA LEU A 146 -10.94 -6.11 -4.62
C LEU A 146 -10.17 -7.44 -4.73
N ILE A 147 -9.85 -8.01 -3.58
CA ILE A 147 -9.05 -9.22 -3.46
C ILE A 147 -9.64 -10.12 -2.39
N ASN A 148 -9.50 -11.42 -2.58
CA ASN A 148 -9.81 -12.40 -1.54
C ASN A 148 -8.57 -12.66 -0.70
N MET A 149 -8.70 -12.58 0.61
CA MET A 149 -7.66 -12.91 1.57
C MET A 149 -8.20 -13.89 2.61
N THR A 150 -7.31 -14.63 3.27
CA THR A 150 -7.66 -15.51 4.40
C THR A 150 -6.99 -14.96 5.64
N SER A 151 -7.71 -14.89 6.76
CA SER A 151 -7.17 -14.44 8.04
C SER A 151 -6.86 -15.63 8.95
N ASP A 152 -6.12 -15.39 10.02
CA ASP A 152 -5.92 -16.34 11.11
C ASP A 152 -7.22 -16.66 11.89
N ALA A 153 -8.25 -15.81 11.77
CA ALA A 153 -9.56 -16.00 12.37
C ALA A 153 -10.60 -16.65 11.43
N GLY A 154 -10.20 -17.11 10.24
CA GLY A 154 -11.08 -17.55 9.15
C GLY A 154 -11.35 -16.40 8.20
#